data_AF-Q0CGV0-F1
#
_entry.id   AF-Q0CGV0-F1
#
_cell.length_a   1.000
_cell.length_b   1.000
_cell.length_c   1.000
_cell.angle_alpha   90.00
_cell.angle_beta   90.00
_cell.angle_gamma   90.00
#
_symmetry.space_group_name_H-M   'P 1'
#
loop_
_entity.id
_entity.type
_entity.pdbx_description
1 polymer ?
#
loop_
_entity_poly.entity_id
_entity_poly.type
_entity_poly.pdbx_seq_one_letter_code
_entity_poly.pdbx_strand_id
1 'polypeptide(L)'
;MARSQTFQKIVIASTLLLLLICLWSSLPSDYSPELRSDQANREGISEAIESEESLDAVRLHGFCNQGAPATAGCGPLECNGTIGVQRSFHLYDNITAVAETLQSHPMIEDDAKDIGPSYEEWVSSKWARLAGSIVWLPEQGVYLAITRVVYSPSGILHWPTMSFLRAQVFDEEWKELEGYTLNWNGNDMSFPATLDIPTPWEKGGGFFGPEDPRVILEENAPGAEPVVVFNMRIQAEGWPRAMYIHRPFSRFTTVLTIQNEDRAIAEKNWAPFFLPDSHSTAPVEPGRYLHFVYSMKPLCVLRCSLLSGDCDWVFKQEFPATLPEGRHIDGNMRGGTNFVPLPSSTSALRLYASFPRTHIHGVCVDNAIYRPELVVLTVADGPGFSIAYASGPVDFGSAVLDETARSNPCAEGHILIANSIPRWERQHGSDVMTLSLSVADRTVQIVHLYGVMEFLDGLPFLEAYERNAADVESELGSPWSVSGYQAIICSIEAAANVQV
;
A
#
# COMPACT_ATOMS: atom_id res chain seq x y z
N MET A 1 6.41 38.38 35.74
CA MET A 1 6.67 38.10 34.31
C MET A 1 6.13 36.76 33.82
N ALA A 2 6.00 35.71 34.64
CA ALA A 2 5.48 34.40 34.20
C ALA A 2 3.98 34.38 33.79
N ARG A 3 3.10 35.18 34.41
CA ARG A 3 1.65 35.20 34.09
C ARG A 3 1.31 35.79 32.71
N SER A 4 2.19 36.62 32.15
CA SER A 4 1.97 37.32 30.87
C SER A 4 2.17 36.40 29.67
N GLN A 5 3.12 35.47 29.75
CA GLN A 5 3.44 34.54 28.67
C GLN A 5 2.40 33.42 28.53
N THR A 6 1.80 32.97 29.63
CA THR A 6 0.73 31.96 29.59
C THR A 6 -0.55 32.52 28.96
N PHE A 7 -0.90 33.77 29.25
CA PHE A 7 -2.08 34.42 28.68
C PHE A 7 -1.91 34.68 27.17
N GLN A 8 -0.71 35.05 26.73
CA GLN A 8 -0.40 35.30 25.32
C GLN A 8 -0.42 34.00 24.48
N LYS A 9 0.00 32.86 25.05
CA LYS A 9 -0.09 31.55 24.39
C LYS A 9 -1.52 31.05 24.24
N ILE A 10 -2.37 31.29 25.25
CA ILE A 10 -3.80 30.91 25.21
C ILE A 10 -4.55 31.74 24.16
N VAL A 11 -4.29 33.05 24.09
CA VAL A 11 -4.95 33.93 23.12
C VAL A 11 -4.57 33.58 21.68
N ILE A 12 -3.30 33.23 21.42
CA ILE A 12 -2.81 32.81 20.08
C ILE A 12 -3.39 31.44 19.68
N ALA A 13 -3.45 30.48 20.60
CA ALA A 13 -4.04 29.17 20.33
C ALA A 13 -5.54 29.27 20.03
N SER A 14 -6.27 30.10 20.78
CA SER A 14 -7.70 30.33 20.55
C SER A 14 -7.99 31.08 19.25
N THR A 15 -7.13 32.01 18.83
CA THR A 15 -7.30 32.71 17.53
C THR A 15 -6.95 31.84 16.34
N LEU A 16 -5.95 30.95 16.43
CA LEU A 16 -5.67 29.93 15.41
C LEU A 16 -6.81 28.92 15.27
N LEU A 17 -7.40 28.48 16.39
CA LEU A 17 -8.54 27.56 16.38
C LEU A 17 -9.80 28.20 15.77
N LEU A 18 -10.08 29.47 16.08
CA LEU A 18 -11.20 30.22 15.48
C LEU A 18 -10.98 30.53 13.99
N LEU A 19 -9.74 30.76 13.55
CA LEU A 19 -9.41 30.92 12.13
C LEU A 19 -9.54 29.61 11.35
N LEU A 20 -9.18 28.46 11.95
CA LEU A 20 -9.40 27.13 11.38
C LEU A 20 -10.89 26.78 11.26
N ILE A 21 -11.70 27.14 12.27
CA ILE A 21 -13.15 26.91 12.26
C ILE A 21 -13.86 27.80 11.21
N CYS A 22 -13.43 29.06 11.05
CA CYS A 22 -14.03 29.99 10.08
C CYS A 22 -13.61 29.73 8.62
N LEU A 23 -12.49 29.04 8.37
CA LEU A 23 -12.06 28.63 7.03
C LEU A 23 -12.72 27.34 6.54
N TRP A 24 -13.45 26.63 7.41
CA TRP A 24 -14.04 25.31 7.14
C TRP A 24 -15.56 25.29 7.02
N SER A 25 -16.25 26.42 7.22
CA SER A 25 -17.71 26.51 7.12
C SER A 25 -18.25 26.60 5.68
N SER A 26 -17.44 26.26 4.67
CA SER A 26 -17.82 26.31 3.24
C SER A 26 -17.49 25.03 2.49
N LEU A 27 -17.88 23.87 3.03
CA LEU A 27 -17.96 22.61 2.27
C LEU A 27 -19.42 22.11 2.28
N PRO A 28 -20.01 21.73 1.13
CA PRO A 28 -21.35 21.16 1.11
C PRO A 28 -21.35 19.78 1.77
N SER A 29 -22.11 19.68 2.85
CA SER A 29 -22.69 18.45 3.36
C SER A 29 -23.73 17.99 2.35
N ASP A 30 -23.46 16.93 1.60
CA ASP A 30 -24.49 16.00 1.13
C ASP A 30 -23.83 14.81 0.42
N TYR A 31 -23.71 13.69 1.13
CA TYR A 31 -23.71 12.37 0.49
C TYR A 31 -24.06 11.29 1.50
N SER A 32 -25.21 10.65 1.32
CA SER A 32 -25.58 9.39 1.99
C SER A 32 -25.28 8.24 1.03
N PRO A 33 -24.51 7.21 1.42
CA PRO A 33 -24.29 6.06 0.57
C PRO A 33 -25.56 5.20 0.50
N GLU A 34 -26.05 4.93 -0.71
CA GLU A 34 -27.12 3.95 -0.93
C GLU A 34 -26.64 2.55 -0.55
N LEU A 35 -27.36 1.88 0.37
CA LEU A 35 -27.25 0.45 0.61
C LEU A 35 -27.71 -0.30 -0.65
N ARG A 36 -26.79 -1.01 -1.34
CA ARG A 36 -27.17 -2.07 -2.29
C ARG A 36 -27.09 -3.43 -1.60
N SER A 37 -28.15 -4.22 -1.73
CA SER A 37 -28.39 -5.47 -1.00
C SER A 37 -27.46 -6.63 -1.40
N ASP A 38 -27.10 -7.46 -0.42
CA ASP A 38 -26.17 -8.60 -0.52
C ASP A 38 -26.53 -9.69 -1.55
N GLN A 39 -27.80 -9.84 -1.95
CA GLN A 39 -28.22 -10.90 -2.88
C GLN A 39 -27.87 -10.62 -4.35
N ALA A 40 -27.86 -9.36 -4.78
CA ALA A 40 -27.44 -8.99 -6.15
C ALA A 40 -25.93 -9.17 -6.37
N ASN A 41 -25.15 -9.30 -5.29
CA ASN A 41 -23.68 -9.27 -5.31
C ASN A 41 -23.04 -10.64 -5.61
N ARG A 42 -23.74 -11.76 -5.34
CA ARG A 42 -23.23 -13.10 -5.68
C ARG A 42 -23.33 -13.40 -7.18
N GLU A 43 -24.34 -12.86 -7.86
CA GLU A 43 -24.49 -12.98 -9.31
C GLU A 43 -23.44 -12.15 -10.07
N GLY A 44 -23.11 -10.94 -9.58
CA GLY A 44 -22.12 -10.06 -10.22
C GLY A 44 -20.66 -10.54 -10.15
N ILE A 45 -20.28 -11.31 -9.11
CA ILE A 45 -18.95 -11.94 -9.02
C ILE A 45 -18.83 -13.09 -10.05
N SER A 46 -19.88 -13.90 -10.19
CA SER A 46 -19.93 -15.00 -11.18
C SER A 46 -19.85 -14.48 -12.62
N GLU A 47 -20.59 -13.40 -12.94
CA GLU A 47 -20.56 -12.79 -14.29
C GLU A 47 -19.20 -12.14 -14.62
N ALA A 48 -18.49 -11.56 -13.64
CA ALA A 48 -17.17 -10.98 -13.86
C ALA A 48 -16.10 -12.07 -14.13
N ILE A 49 -16.16 -13.18 -13.39
CA ILE A 49 -15.25 -14.33 -13.51
C ILE A 49 -15.49 -15.09 -14.84
N GLU A 50 -16.74 -15.16 -15.33
CA GLU A 50 -17.08 -15.81 -16.61
C GLU A 50 -16.65 -15.02 -17.86
N SER A 51 -16.20 -13.77 -17.72
CA SER A 51 -15.78 -12.92 -18.83
C SER A 51 -14.26 -13.00 -19.15
N GLU A 52 -13.75 -14.19 -19.46
CA GLU A 52 -12.41 -14.34 -20.05
C GLU A 52 -12.29 -13.68 -21.46
N GLU A 53 -13.39 -13.22 -22.05
CA GLU A 53 -13.44 -12.81 -23.46
C GLU A 53 -13.19 -11.32 -23.76
N SER A 54 -12.95 -10.44 -22.78
CA SER A 54 -12.56 -9.04 -23.08
C SER A 54 -11.48 -8.48 -22.13
N LEU A 55 -10.22 -8.60 -22.54
CA LEU A 55 -9.10 -7.89 -21.91
C LEU A 55 -8.97 -6.49 -22.52
N ASP A 56 -8.93 -5.47 -21.68
CA ASP A 56 -8.56 -4.12 -22.09
C ASP A 56 -7.03 -4.05 -22.25
N ALA A 57 -6.55 -3.49 -23.36
CA ALA A 57 -5.13 -3.25 -23.56
C ALA A 57 -4.72 -1.91 -22.93
N VAL A 58 -3.86 -1.96 -21.91
CA VAL A 58 -3.35 -0.77 -21.21
C VAL A 58 -1.90 -0.54 -21.58
N ARG A 59 -1.60 0.65 -22.11
CA ARG A 59 -0.23 1.05 -22.43
C ARG A 59 0.52 1.42 -21.16
N LEU A 60 1.66 0.79 -20.94
CA LEU A 60 2.62 1.19 -19.92
C LEU A 60 3.63 2.16 -20.57
N HIS A 61 3.50 3.44 -20.29
CA HIS A 61 4.59 4.38 -20.56
C HIS A 61 5.61 4.24 -19.43
N GLY A 62 6.91 4.11 -19.69
CA GLY A 62 7.87 3.85 -18.61
C GLY A 62 9.30 4.23 -18.91
N PHE A 63 10.16 4.04 -17.90
CA PHE A 63 11.54 4.49 -17.90
C PHE A 63 12.47 3.40 -17.35
N CYS A 64 13.50 3.05 -18.11
CA CYS A 64 14.41 1.96 -17.82
C CYS A 64 15.77 2.47 -17.41
N ASN A 65 16.31 1.88 -16.34
CA ASN A 65 17.69 2.05 -15.95
C ASN A 65 18.60 1.24 -16.88
N GLN A 66 19.39 1.93 -17.69
CA GLN A 66 20.32 1.30 -18.63
C GLN A 66 21.77 1.32 -18.12
N GLY A 67 21.99 1.63 -16.84
CA GLY A 67 23.31 1.76 -16.25
C GLY A 67 24.09 3.00 -16.68
N ALA A 68 23.47 3.89 -17.46
CA ALA A 68 24.04 5.18 -17.86
C ALA A 68 23.05 6.30 -17.48
N PRO A 69 23.49 7.33 -16.74
CA PRO A 69 22.67 8.51 -16.49
C PRO A 69 22.31 9.20 -17.80
N ALA A 70 21.04 9.56 -17.95
CA ALA A 70 20.58 10.37 -19.06
C ALA A 70 21.18 11.78 -18.96
N THR A 71 21.73 12.27 -20.07
CA THR A 71 22.36 13.59 -20.13
C THR A 71 21.37 14.72 -20.38
N ALA A 72 20.15 14.43 -20.85
CA ALA A 72 19.11 15.43 -21.09
C ALA A 72 17.70 14.81 -21.14
N GLY A 73 16.84 15.18 -20.20
CA GLY A 73 15.41 14.80 -20.17
C GLY A 73 15.15 13.30 -19.99
N CYS A 74 13.88 12.92 -20.12
CA CYS A 74 13.42 11.54 -19.89
C CYS A 74 13.41 10.65 -21.13
N GLY A 75 13.41 11.25 -22.33
CA GLY A 75 13.34 10.52 -23.60
C GLY A 75 14.38 9.39 -23.76
N PRO A 76 15.67 9.57 -23.38
CA PRO A 76 16.66 8.50 -23.44
C PRO A 76 16.37 7.29 -22.54
N LEU A 77 15.55 7.45 -21.50
CA LEU A 77 15.18 6.37 -20.59
C LEU A 77 13.87 5.68 -21.00
N GLU A 78 13.10 6.23 -21.94
CA GLU A 78 11.78 5.72 -22.29
C GLU A 78 11.83 4.23 -22.71
N CYS A 79 11.00 3.43 -22.05
CA CYS A 79 10.74 2.05 -22.40
C CYS A 79 9.26 1.74 -22.12
N ASN A 80 8.54 1.50 -23.21
CA ASN A 80 7.09 1.38 -23.19
C ASN A 80 6.67 -0.07 -23.41
N GLY A 81 5.51 -0.42 -22.84
CA GLY A 81 4.91 -1.74 -22.96
C GLY A 81 3.41 -1.67 -23.13
N THR A 82 2.79 -2.84 -23.23
CA THR A 82 1.33 -2.99 -23.17
C THR A 82 1.04 -4.24 -22.36
N ILE A 83 0.05 -4.15 -21.48
CA ILE A 83 -0.43 -5.27 -20.67
C ILE A 83 -1.93 -5.44 -20.91
N GLY A 84 -2.43 -6.66 -20.76
CA GLY A 84 -3.86 -6.94 -20.72
C GLY A 84 -4.40 -6.69 -19.31
N VAL A 85 -5.61 -6.16 -19.22
CA VAL A 85 -6.28 -5.90 -17.94
C VAL A 85 -7.69 -6.45 -18.00
N GLN A 86 -8.01 -7.37 -17.09
CA GLN A 86 -9.38 -7.84 -16.91
C GLN A 86 -10.20 -6.81 -16.14
N ARG A 87 -11.50 -6.73 -16.40
CA ARG A 87 -12.42 -5.93 -15.59
C ARG A 87 -12.33 -6.31 -14.11
N SER A 88 -12.28 -5.30 -13.23
CA SER A 88 -12.20 -5.52 -11.79
C SER A 88 -13.55 -5.95 -11.21
N PHE A 89 -13.47 -6.59 -10.04
CA PHE A 89 -14.63 -6.88 -9.19
C PHE A 89 -14.33 -6.50 -7.74
N HIS A 90 -15.39 -6.32 -6.94
CA HIS A 90 -15.28 -5.81 -5.58
C HIS A 90 -15.40 -6.94 -4.55
N LEU A 91 -14.58 -6.86 -3.50
CA LEU A 91 -14.76 -7.63 -2.27
C LEU A 91 -15.59 -6.81 -1.28
N TYR A 92 -16.44 -7.46 -0.49
CA TYR A 92 -17.34 -6.82 0.48
C TYR A 92 -17.12 -7.39 1.89
N ASP A 93 -17.66 -6.71 2.90
CA ASP A 93 -17.67 -7.19 4.29
C ASP A 93 -18.95 -6.69 4.96
N ASN A 94 -19.43 -7.42 5.95
CA ASN A 94 -20.61 -7.07 6.73
C ASN A 94 -20.21 -6.11 7.87
N ILE A 95 -20.19 -4.81 7.57
CA ILE A 95 -19.78 -3.77 8.51
C ILE A 95 -20.70 -3.70 9.74
N THR A 96 -21.97 -4.09 9.59
CA THR A 96 -22.91 -4.21 10.72
C THR A 96 -22.43 -5.26 11.71
N ALA A 97 -22.07 -6.46 11.23
CA ALA A 97 -21.50 -7.50 12.09
C ALA A 97 -20.18 -7.05 12.73
N VAL A 98 -19.33 -6.30 12.01
CA VAL A 98 -18.10 -5.75 12.59
C VAL A 98 -18.40 -4.78 13.73
N ALA A 99 -19.34 -3.85 13.53
CA ALA A 99 -19.75 -2.90 14.56
C ALA A 99 -20.32 -3.60 15.80
N GLU A 100 -21.09 -4.67 15.64
CA GLU A 100 -21.60 -5.50 16.74
C GLU A 100 -20.47 -6.15 17.54
N THR A 101 -19.49 -6.76 16.85
CA THR A 101 -18.34 -7.39 17.53
C THR A 101 -17.48 -6.40 18.32
N LEU A 102 -17.46 -5.14 17.90
CA LEU A 102 -16.66 -4.08 18.50
C LEU A 102 -17.44 -3.21 19.48
N GLN A 103 -18.75 -3.42 19.66
CA GLN A 103 -19.61 -2.56 20.47
C GLN A 103 -19.15 -2.45 21.94
N SER A 104 -18.50 -3.49 22.48
CA SER A 104 -17.98 -3.47 23.85
C SER A 104 -16.68 -2.67 24.01
N HIS A 105 -16.06 -2.22 22.92
CA HIS A 105 -14.79 -1.51 22.99
C HIS A 105 -15.01 -0.11 23.61
N PRO A 106 -14.19 0.35 24.60
CA PRO A 106 -14.47 1.57 25.38
C PRO A 106 -14.55 2.88 24.59
N MET A 107 -14.01 2.90 23.36
CA MET A 107 -14.05 4.05 22.46
C MET A 107 -15.30 4.08 21.56
N ILE A 108 -16.12 3.04 21.58
CA ILE A 108 -17.36 2.98 20.81
C ILE A 108 -18.50 3.51 21.68
N GLU A 109 -19.25 4.47 21.16
CA GLU A 109 -20.38 5.09 21.85
C GLU A 109 -21.66 4.40 21.41
N ASP A 110 -22.37 3.73 22.33
CA ASP A 110 -23.66 3.09 22.05
C ASP A 110 -24.79 4.13 22.13
N ASP A 111 -24.83 5.06 21.18
CA ASP A 111 -25.90 6.05 21.02
C ASP A 111 -26.93 5.64 19.94
N ALA A 112 -26.82 4.41 19.40
CA ALA A 112 -27.74 3.89 18.40
C ALA A 112 -29.21 3.94 18.87
N LYS A 113 -29.45 3.78 20.18
CA LYS A 113 -30.78 3.84 20.81
C LYS A 113 -31.38 5.25 20.84
N ASP A 114 -30.56 6.29 20.71
CA ASP A 114 -30.98 7.69 20.88
C ASP A 114 -31.34 8.37 19.54
N ILE A 115 -30.95 7.80 18.41
CA ILE A 115 -30.97 8.50 17.12
C ILE A 115 -32.29 8.26 16.35
N GLY A 116 -33.01 7.16 16.61
CA GLY A 116 -34.25 6.82 15.90
C GLY A 116 -34.17 6.15 14.50
N PRO A 117 -33.01 6.00 13.80
CA PRO A 117 -32.91 5.20 12.59
C PRO A 117 -32.73 3.72 12.94
N SER A 118 -32.75 2.87 11.90
CA SER A 118 -32.34 1.46 12.03
C SER A 118 -30.87 1.35 12.47
N TYR A 119 -30.50 0.22 13.07
CA TYR A 119 -29.12 -0.01 13.50
C TYR A 119 -28.16 0.02 12.31
N GLU A 120 -28.59 -0.49 11.15
CA GLU A 120 -27.84 -0.49 9.90
C GLU A 120 -27.56 0.92 9.39
N GLU A 121 -28.55 1.81 9.44
CA GLU A 121 -28.37 3.23 9.10
C GLU A 121 -27.37 3.91 10.05
N TRP A 122 -27.46 3.62 11.35
CA TRP A 122 -26.48 4.11 12.33
C TRP A 122 -25.06 3.64 12.00
N VAL A 123 -24.88 2.35 11.71
CA VAL A 123 -23.58 1.79 11.32
C VAL A 123 -23.05 2.49 10.09
N SER A 124 -23.87 2.62 9.03
CA SER A 124 -23.46 3.25 7.77
C SER A 124 -23.01 4.71 7.93
N SER A 125 -23.54 5.41 8.95
CA SER A 125 -23.20 6.80 9.22
C SER A 125 -21.90 6.98 10.01
N LYS A 126 -21.44 5.96 10.74
CA LYS A 126 -20.31 6.07 11.69
C LYS A 126 -19.15 5.13 11.40
N TRP A 127 -19.38 4.09 10.63
CA TRP A 127 -18.40 3.07 10.31
C TRP A 127 -18.10 3.06 8.82
N ALA A 128 -16.83 2.85 8.50
CA ALA A 128 -16.41 2.59 7.13
C ALA A 128 -15.33 1.53 7.08
N ARG A 129 -15.34 0.75 6.01
CA ARG A 129 -14.19 -0.04 5.60
C ARG A 129 -13.37 0.79 4.63
N LEU A 130 -12.07 0.79 4.87
CA LEU A 130 -11.08 1.37 4.00
C LEU A 130 -10.26 0.26 3.33
N ALA A 131 -9.39 0.66 2.41
CA ALA A 131 -8.53 -0.28 1.71
C ALA A 131 -7.70 -1.13 2.67
N GLY A 132 -7.34 -2.31 2.18
CA GLY A 132 -6.57 -3.29 2.90
C GLY A 132 -5.42 -3.82 2.06
N SER A 133 -4.81 -4.90 2.51
CA SER A 133 -3.81 -5.66 1.78
C SER A 133 -4.19 -7.14 1.80
N ILE A 134 -3.83 -7.87 0.76
CA ILE A 134 -4.22 -9.27 0.57
C ILE A 134 -2.98 -10.09 0.21
N VAL A 135 -2.87 -11.30 0.76
CA VAL A 135 -1.81 -12.26 0.44
C VAL A 135 -2.41 -13.65 0.18
N TRP A 136 -1.81 -14.39 -0.76
CA TRP A 136 -2.11 -15.81 -0.97
C TRP A 136 -1.41 -16.69 0.06
N LEU A 137 -2.15 -17.64 0.65
CA LEU A 137 -1.66 -18.65 1.58
C LEU A 137 -1.61 -20.01 0.86
N PRO A 138 -0.46 -20.40 0.29
CA PRO A 138 -0.39 -21.54 -0.64
C PRO A 138 -0.63 -22.89 0.04
N GLU A 139 -0.24 -23.06 1.30
CA GLU A 139 -0.46 -24.32 2.04
C GLU A 139 -1.95 -24.58 2.31
N GLN A 140 -2.74 -23.51 2.42
CA GLN A 140 -4.16 -23.57 2.76
C GLN A 140 -5.06 -23.38 1.54
N GLY A 141 -4.53 -22.92 0.41
CA GLY A 141 -5.29 -22.68 -0.82
C GLY A 141 -6.27 -21.52 -0.71
N VAL A 142 -5.92 -20.46 0.03
CA VAL A 142 -6.83 -19.33 0.29
C VAL A 142 -6.12 -17.97 0.26
N TYR A 143 -6.87 -16.90 -0.01
CA TYR A 143 -6.42 -15.53 0.18
C TYR A 143 -6.76 -15.04 1.59
N LEU A 144 -5.80 -14.40 2.27
CA LEU A 144 -6.02 -13.66 3.51
C LEU A 144 -6.06 -12.17 3.20
N ALA A 145 -7.22 -11.55 3.41
CA ALA A 145 -7.41 -10.11 3.24
C ALA A 145 -7.46 -9.40 4.60
N ILE A 146 -6.61 -8.38 4.77
CA ILE A 146 -6.57 -7.53 5.97
C ILE A 146 -6.98 -6.12 5.57
N THR A 147 -8.19 -5.71 5.95
CA THR A 147 -8.73 -4.37 5.69
C THR A 147 -8.74 -3.50 6.94
N ARG A 148 -8.71 -2.19 6.75
CA ARG A 148 -8.90 -1.23 7.85
C ARG A 148 -10.38 -0.95 8.01
N VAL A 149 -10.89 -1.02 9.23
CA VAL A 149 -12.24 -0.57 9.58
C VAL A 149 -12.11 0.62 10.52
N VAL A 150 -12.85 1.69 10.27
CA VAL A 150 -12.81 2.91 11.06
C VAL A 150 -14.14 3.19 11.72
N TYR A 151 -14.06 3.76 12.93
CA TYR A 151 -15.19 4.30 13.66
C TYR A 151 -15.04 5.81 13.85
N SER A 152 -16.07 6.57 13.50
CA SER A 152 -16.16 8.01 13.68
C SER A 152 -17.52 8.39 14.29
N PRO A 153 -17.59 8.74 15.58
CA PRO A 153 -18.86 9.10 16.24
C PRO A 153 -19.50 10.36 15.63
N SER A 154 -18.70 11.25 15.03
CA SER A 154 -19.17 12.46 14.34
C SER A 154 -19.73 12.20 12.94
N GLY A 155 -19.56 10.99 12.42
CA GLY A 155 -19.87 10.62 11.03
C GLY A 155 -18.87 11.17 9.99
N ILE A 156 -17.83 11.90 10.43
CA ILE A 156 -16.77 12.37 9.54
C ILE A 156 -15.75 11.25 9.36
N LEU A 157 -15.98 10.37 8.38
CA LEU A 157 -15.22 9.12 8.22
C LEU A 157 -13.73 9.30 7.91
N HIS A 158 -13.33 10.44 7.34
CA HIS A 158 -11.91 10.79 7.10
C HIS A 158 -11.21 11.37 8.35
N TRP A 159 -11.95 11.56 9.45
CA TRP A 159 -11.44 11.91 10.78
C TRP A 159 -11.87 10.86 11.81
N PRO A 160 -11.37 9.62 11.71
CA PRO A 160 -11.81 8.55 12.57
C PRO A 160 -11.28 8.71 14.00
N THR A 161 -12.10 8.28 14.96
CA THR A 161 -11.68 8.19 16.37
C THR A 161 -10.81 6.97 16.60
N MET A 162 -11.20 5.83 16.04
CA MET A 162 -10.52 4.56 16.21
C MET A 162 -10.49 3.78 14.89
N SER A 163 -9.41 3.05 14.68
CA SER A 163 -9.24 2.12 13.55
C SER A 163 -8.98 0.72 14.09
N PHE A 164 -9.41 -0.29 13.33
CA PHE A 164 -9.22 -1.70 13.61
C PHE A 164 -8.77 -2.40 12.34
N LEU A 165 -8.12 -3.56 12.47
CA LEU A 165 -7.82 -4.42 11.33
C LEU A 165 -8.77 -5.61 11.30
N ARG A 166 -9.34 -5.85 10.14
CA ARG A 166 -10.37 -6.85 9.89
C ARG A 166 -9.83 -7.88 8.90
N ALA A 167 -9.84 -9.14 9.31
CA ALA A 167 -9.32 -10.26 8.55
C ALA A 167 -10.45 -11.11 7.95
N GLN A 168 -10.43 -11.29 6.64
CA GLN A 168 -11.34 -12.16 5.88
C GLN A 168 -10.50 -13.19 5.09
N VAL A 169 -11.11 -14.34 4.81
CA VAL A 169 -10.48 -15.40 4.01
C VAL A 169 -11.36 -15.70 2.80
N PHE A 170 -10.74 -15.85 1.64
CA PHE A 170 -11.42 -16.16 0.38
C PHE A 170 -10.78 -17.40 -0.27
N ASP A 171 -11.57 -18.21 -0.96
CA ASP A 171 -11.05 -19.28 -1.82
C ASP A 171 -10.44 -18.74 -3.13
N GLU A 172 -9.99 -19.63 -4.01
CA GLU A 172 -9.38 -19.27 -5.30
C GLU A 172 -10.35 -18.51 -6.22
N GLU A 173 -11.65 -18.76 -6.05
CA GLU A 173 -12.73 -18.10 -6.78
C GLU A 173 -13.24 -16.81 -6.09
N TRP A 174 -12.50 -16.28 -5.12
CA TRP A 174 -12.82 -15.05 -4.38
C TRP A 174 -14.14 -15.09 -3.61
N LYS A 175 -14.62 -16.28 -3.26
CA LYS A 175 -15.77 -16.44 -2.38
C LYS A 175 -15.29 -16.43 -0.93
N GLU A 176 -15.91 -15.58 -0.13
CA GLU A 176 -15.61 -15.49 1.29
C GLU A 176 -15.97 -16.78 2.02
N LEU A 177 -15.06 -17.24 2.89
CA LEU A 177 -15.18 -18.44 3.69
C LEU A 177 -15.56 -18.08 5.13
N GLU A 178 -16.86 -17.93 5.40
CA GLU A 178 -17.39 -17.67 6.74
C GLU A 178 -17.30 -18.90 7.66
N GLY A 179 -16.89 -18.70 8.90
CA GLY A 179 -16.70 -19.77 9.89
C GLY A 179 -15.49 -20.66 9.63
N TYR A 180 -14.63 -20.30 8.67
CA TYR A 180 -13.45 -21.07 8.29
C TYR A 180 -12.33 -20.88 9.32
N THR A 181 -11.72 -21.97 9.79
CA THR A 181 -10.64 -21.92 10.78
C THR A 181 -9.33 -22.32 10.13
N LEU A 182 -8.34 -21.44 10.23
CA LEU A 182 -6.96 -21.75 9.88
C LEU A 182 -6.17 -22.11 11.14
N ASN A 183 -5.36 -23.15 11.04
CA ASN A 183 -4.40 -23.54 12.07
C ASN A 183 -2.97 -23.18 11.62
N TRP A 184 -2.24 -22.44 12.46
CA TRP A 184 -0.82 -22.17 12.24
C TRP A 184 -0.01 -22.58 13.46
N ASN A 185 0.81 -23.62 13.33
CA ASN A 185 1.64 -24.16 14.41
C ASN A 185 0.87 -24.40 15.73
N GLY A 186 -0.36 -24.92 15.64
CA GLY A 186 -1.21 -25.21 16.79
C GLY A 186 -2.06 -24.04 17.29
N ASN A 187 -2.00 -22.87 16.64
CA ASN A 187 -2.86 -21.73 16.93
C ASN A 187 -3.99 -21.65 15.92
N ASP A 188 -5.22 -21.79 16.40
CA ASP A 188 -6.43 -21.67 15.59
C ASP A 188 -6.92 -20.21 15.53
N MET A 189 -7.33 -19.79 14.35
CA MET A 189 -8.02 -18.53 14.12
C MET A 189 -9.21 -18.76 13.17
N SER A 190 -10.41 -18.41 13.64
CA SER A 190 -11.62 -18.47 12.83
C SER A 190 -11.85 -17.16 12.10
N PHE A 191 -12.32 -17.26 10.86
CA PHE A 191 -12.60 -16.15 9.98
C PHE A 191 -14.10 -16.05 9.70
N PRO A 192 -14.60 -14.82 9.48
CA PRO A 192 -13.81 -13.61 9.45
C PRO A 192 -13.64 -13.05 10.89
N ALA A 193 -12.51 -12.40 11.20
CA ALA A 193 -12.19 -11.89 12.55
C ALA A 193 -11.68 -10.45 12.57
N THR A 194 -11.73 -9.80 13.74
CA THR A 194 -11.02 -8.54 14.02
C THR A 194 -9.72 -8.85 14.74
N LEU A 195 -8.60 -8.31 14.25
CA LEU A 195 -7.28 -8.53 14.85
C LEU A 195 -7.17 -7.76 16.16
N ASP A 196 -6.73 -8.46 17.21
CA ASP A 196 -6.47 -7.87 18.53
C ASP A 196 -5.11 -7.17 18.52
N ILE A 197 -5.11 -5.88 18.16
CA ILE A 197 -3.92 -5.03 18.14
C ILE A 197 -3.88 -4.17 19.40
N PRO A 198 -2.86 -4.32 20.27
CA PRO A 198 -2.69 -3.46 21.43
C PRO A 198 -2.55 -2.00 21.00
N THR A 199 -3.57 -1.19 21.30
CA THR A 199 -3.68 0.18 20.80
C THR A 199 -3.70 1.16 21.97
N PRO A 200 -2.77 2.13 22.03
CA PRO A 200 -2.86 3.22 22.98
C PRO A 200 -3.97 4.20 22.56
N TRP A 201 -4.79 4.62 23.52
CA TRP A 201 -5.89 5.57 23.29
C TRP A 201 -6.22 6.39 24.52
N GLU A 202 -6.88 7.52 24.31
CA GLU A 202 -7.46 8.36 25.36
C GLU A 202 -8.87 8.80 24.97
N LYS A 203 -9.74 8.96 25.96
CA LYS A 203 -11.13 9.38 25.75
C LYS A 203 -11.17 10.80 25.19
N GLY A 204 -11.95 11.00 24.12
CA GLY A 204 -12.08 12.30 23.44
C GLY A 204 -10.95 12.62 22.46
N GLY A 205 -9.96 11.73 22.31
CA GLY A 205 -8.96 11.82 21.24
C GLY A 205 -9.45 11.19 19.93
N GLY A 206 -8.57 11.10 18.94
CA GLY A 206 -8.85 10.44 17.66
C GLY A 206 -7.60 9.95 16.94
N PHE A 207 -7.80 9.32 15.78
CA PHE A 207 -6.76 8.70 14.97
C PHE A 207 -5.95 7.62 15.72
N PHE A 208 -6.62 6.88 16.59
CA PHE A 208 -6.03 5.72 17.26
C PHE A 208 -6.15 4.46 16.41
N GLY A 209 -5.32 3.48 16.73
CA GLY A 209 -5.34 2.17 16.11
C GLY A 209 -4.49 2.05 14.84
N PRO A 210 -4.44 0.83 14.29
CA PRO A 210 -3.69 0.48 13.09
C PRO A 210 -4.22 1.18 11.84
N GLU A 211 -3.30 1.65 11.00
CA GLU A 211 -3.55 2.32 9.72
C GLU A 211 -2.69 1.71 8.60
N ASP A 212 -3.15 1.82 7.36
CA ASP A 212 -2.44 1.43 6.12
C ASP A 212 -1.80 0.02 6.17
N PRO A 213 -2.58 -1.06 6.44
CA PRO A 213 -2.03 -2.40 6.59
C PRO A 213 -1.40 -2.94 5.30
N ARG A 214 -0.31 -3.68 5.45
CA ARG A 214 0.38 -4.47 4.43
C ARG A 214 0.58 -5.89 4.95
N VAL A 215 -0.08 -6.87 4.33
CA VAL A 215 0.10 -8.28 4.69
C VAL A 215 1.02 -8.94 3.68
N ILE A 216 2.00 -9.69 4.17
CA ILE A 216 2.99 -10.39 3.37
C ILE A 216 3.32 -11.75 3.98
N LEU A 217 3.60 -12.72 3.13
CA LEU A 217 4.04 -14.07 3.47
C LEU A 217 5.40 -14.30 2.80
N GLU A 218 6.30 -15.01 3.47
CA GLU A 218 7.56 -15.41 2.87
C GLU A 218 7.35 -16.61 1.94
N GLU A 219 7.63 -16.44 0.66
CA GLU A 219 7.49 -17.50 -0.32
C GLU A 219 8.54 -18.61 -0.10
N ASN A 220 8.15 -19.85 -0.35
CA ASN A 220 9.02 -21.03 -0.21
C ASN A 220 9.58 -21.26 1.20
N ALA A 221 8.94 -20.72 2.24
CA ALA A 221 9.27 -20.97 3.64
C ALA A 221 8.12 -21.71 4.34
N PRO A 222 8.09 -23.06 4.33
CA PRO A 222 7.02 -23.82 4.95
C PRO A 222 6.81 -23.46 6.41
N GLY A 223 5.54 -23.28 6.81
CA GLY A 223 5.17 -22.85 8.15
C GLY A 223 5.48 -21.38 8.49
N ALA A 224 5.98 -20.57 7.55
CA ALA A 224 6.12 -19.13 7.73
C ALA A 224 4.75 -18.49 7.99
N GLU A 225 4.62 -17.72 9.07
CA GLU A 225 3.36 -17.06 9.39
C GLU A 225 3.22 -15.74 8.60
N PRO A 226 2.02 -15.38 8.09
CA PRO A 226 1.82 -14.07 7.48
C PRO A 226 2.11 -12.94 8.48
N VAL A 227 2.79 -11.90 7.99
CA VAL A 227 3.13 -10.71 8.76
C VAL A 227 2.28 -9.55 8.28
N VAL A 228 1.54 -8.92 9.19
CA VAL A 228 0.79 -7.69 8.95
C VAL A 228 1.62 -6.52 9.45
N VAL A 229 2.07 -5.67 8.55
CA VAL A 229 2.74 -4.42 8.90
C VAL A 229 1.74 -3.27 8.77
N PHE A 230 1.79 -2.30 9.67
CA PHE A 230 0.90 -1.13 9.66
C PHE A 230 1.57 0.03 10.38
N ASN A 231 1.02 1.23 10.28
CA ASN A 231 1.43 2.34 11.14
C ASN A 231 0.36 2.66 12.19
N MET A 232 0.78 3.05 13.40
CA MET A 232 -0.12 3.57 14.42
C MET A 232 0.60 4.53 15.38
N ARG A 233 -0.18 5.26 16.17
CA ARG A 233 0.35 6.11 17.25
C ARG A 233 1.00 5.23 18.32
N ILE A 234 2.16 5.65 18.82
CA ILE A 234 2.91 4.89 19.86
C ILE A 234 2.32 5.08 21.25
N GLN A 235 1.68 6.22 21.47
CA GLN A 235 1.10 6.60 22.74
C GLN A 235 -0.15 7.44 22.48
N ALA A 236 -0.99 7.58 23.52
CA ALA A 236 -2.25 8.29 23.42
C ALA A 236 -2.05 9.80 23.25
N GLU A 237 -0.98 10.36 23.82
CA GLU A 237 -0.64 11.77 23.74
C GLU A 237 0.33 12.07 22.59
N GLY A 238 0.06 13.13 21.82
CA GLY A 238 0.93 13.58 20.74
C GLY A 238 0.82 12.76 19.45
N TRP A 239 1.52 13.17 18.40
CA TRP A 239 1.28 12.68 17.05
C TRP A 239 2.29 11.68 16.45
N PRO A 240 3.31 11.14 17.17
CA PRO A 240 4.28 10.26 16.54
C PRO A 240 3.62 8.94 16.10
N ARG A 241 3.69 8.65 14.80
CA ARG A 241 3.27 7.38 14.21
C ARG A 241 4.50 6.52 13.89
N ALA A 242 4.51 5.30 14.38
CA ALA A 242 5.54 4.31 14.10
C ALA A 242 5.02 3.19 13.22
N MET A 243 5.95 2.49 12.58
CA MET A 243 5.69 1.19 11.96
C MET A 243 5.58 0.10 13.04
N TYR A 244 4.67 -0.84 12.82
CA TYR A 244 4.47 -2.02 13.65
C TYR A 244 4.37 -3.25 12.76
N ILE A 245 4.75 -4.39 13.33
CA ILE A 245 4.41 -5.69 12.77
C ILE A 245 3.46 -6.40 13.73
N HIS A 246 2.56 -7.19 13.18
CA HIS A 246 1.70 -8.12 13.87
C HIS A 246 1.67 -9.47 13.16
N ARG A 247 1.72 -10.53 13.95
CA ARG A 247 1.59 -11.91 13.51
C ARG A 247 0.25 -12.46 14.00
N PRO A 248 -0.75 -12.66 13.12
CA PRO A 248 -2.14 -12.94 13.53
C PRO A 248 -2.34 -14.21 14.37
N PHE A 249 -1.62 -15.27 14.05
CA PHE A 249 -1.76 -16.58 14.69
C PHE A 249 -0.95 -16.69 15.97
N SER A 250 0.29 -16.19 15.99
CA SER A 250 1.10 -16.13 17.22
C SER A 250 0.69 -14.99 18.16
N ARG A 251 -0.18 -14.08 17.70
CA ARG A 251 -0.65 -12.88 18.42
C ARG A 251 0.48 -12.02 18.94
N PHE A 252 1.55 -11.93 18.15
CA PHE A 252 2.74 -11.18 18.48
C PHE A 252 2.70 -9.83 17.77
N THR A 253 2.84 -8.74 18.52
CA THR A 253 2.91 -7.37 18.00
C THR A 253 4.18 -6.70 18.53
N THR A 254 4.95 -6.05 17.65
CA THR A 254 6.08 -5.23 18.09
C THR A 254 6.19 -3.96 17.26
N VAL A 255 6.71 -2.90 17.88
CA VAL A 255 7.03 -1.63 17.23
C VAL A 255 8.38 -1.75 16.53
N LEU A 256 8.47 -1.22 15.32
CA LEU A 256 9.74 -1.13 14.60
C LEU A 256 10.49 0.14 15.02
N THR A 257 11.79 0.00 15.26
CA THR A 257 12.64 1.09 15.76
C THR A 257 13.94 1.14 14.98
N ILE A 258 14.12 2.22 14.23
CA ILE A 258 15.37 2.54 13.53
C ILE A 258 16.44 2.87 14.56
N GLN A 259 17.53 2.12 14.56
CA GLN A 259 18.60 2.28 15.54
C GLN A 259 19.44 3.52 15.23
N ASN A 260 19.96 4.15 16.30
CA ASN A 260 20.88 5.30 16.22
C ASN A 260 20.30 6.57 15.57
N GLU A 261 18.98 6.67 15.42
CA GLU A 261 18.30 7.86 14.88
C GLU A 261 17.08 8.21 15.74
N ASP A 262 16.76 9.51 15.80
CA ASP A 262 15.52 9.97 16.43
C ASP A 262 14.33 9.57 15.55
N ARG A 263 13.23 9.19 16.20
CA ARG A 263 12.03 8.76 15.50
C ARG A 263 11.42 9.92 14.69
N ALA A 264 11.07 9.64 13.44
CA ALA A 264 10.30 10.57 12.62
C ALA A 264 8.89 10.81 13.23
N ILE A 265 8.32 11.99 12.99
CA ILE A 265 6.96 12.31 13.46
C ILE A 265 5.92 11.36 12.84
N ALA A 266 6.14 10.89 11.61
CA ALA A 266 5.26 9.93 10.98
C ALA A 266 6.03 8.98 10.06
N GLU A 267 6.03 7.70 10.42
CA GLU A 267 6.53 6.60 9.59
C GLU A 267 5.36 5.98 8.84
N LYS A 268 5.25 6.27 7.54
CA LYS A 268 4.16 5.80 6.66
C LYS A 268 4.61 5.73 5.20
N ASN A 269 3.85 5.03 4.37
CA ASN A 269 4.14 4.84 2.94
C ASN A 269 5.46 4.10 2.64
N TRP A 270 5.83 3.15 3.48
CA TRP A 270 6.89 2.16 3.22
C TRP A 270 6.31 0.96 2.45
N ALA A 271 7.18 0.15 1.85
CA ALA A 271 6.79 -1.09 1.17
C ALA A 271 7.64 -2.28 1.67
N PRO A 272 7.03 -3.32 2.25
CA PRO A 272 7.75 -4.46 2.81
C PRO A 272 8.11 -5.51 1.75
N PHE A 273 9.17 -6.27 1.99
CA PHE A 273 9.52 -7.48 1.25
C PHE A 273 10.45 -8.42 2.03
N PHE A 274 10.36 -9.70 1.70
CA PHE A 274 11.34 -10.69 2.14
C PHE A 274 12.51 -10.75 1.17
N LEU A 275 13.72 -10.75 1.73
CA LEU A 275 14.97 -10.95 1.00
C LEU A 275 15.65 -12.20 1.57
N PRO A 276 15.67 -13.31 0.82
CA PRO A 276 16.27 -14.56 1.29
C PRO A 276 17.77 -14.43 1.56
N ASP A 277 18.27 -15.12 2.60
CA ASP A 277 19.70 -15.19 2.89
C ASP A 277 20.47 -16.04 1.84
N SER A 278 19.76 -16.85 1.03
CA SER A 278 20.34 -17.77 0.05
C SER A 278 19.65 -17.69 -1.31
N HIS A 279 20.40 -18.00 -2.38
CA HIS A 279 19.89 -18.17 -3.74
C HIS A 279 19.25 -19.54 -3.99
N SER A 280 19.06 -20.34 -2.93
CA SER A 280 18.48 -21.66 -3.02
C SER A 280 16.98 -21.59 -3.32
N THR A 281 16.52 -22.40 -4.26
CA THR A 281 15.09 -22.68 -4.50
C THR A 281 14.53 -23.76 -3.57
N ALA A 282 15.37 -24.32 -2.68
CA ALA A 282 14.92 -25.26 -1.66
C ALA A 282 14.09 -24.54 -0.59
N PRO A 283 13.16 -25.25 0.08
CA PRO A 283 12.45 -24.72 1.24
C PRO A 283 13.42 -24.07 2.23
N VAL A 284 13.17 -22.80 2.56
CA VAL A 284 13.99 -22.03 3.49
C VAL A 284 13.31 -22.06 4.86
N GLU A 285 14.11 -21.98 5.92
CA GLU A 285 13.56 -21.70 7.24
C GLU A 285 12.91 -20.31 7.24
N PRO A 286 11.79 -20.10 7.95
CA PRO A 286 11.17 -18.78 8.07
C PRO A 286 12.18 -17.72 8.49
N GLY A 287 12.25 -16.68 7.67
CA GLY A 287 13.12 -15.54 7.78
C GLY A 287 12.94 -14.82 9.11
N ARG A 288 14.08 -14.36 9.65
CA ARG A 288 14.13 -13.59 10.90
C ARG A 288 14.00 -12.08 10.67
N TYR A 289 14.09 -11.66 9.41
CA TYR A 289 14.16 -10.25 9.02
C TYR A 289 13.16 -9.95 7.92
N LEU A 290 12.61 -8.74 7.97
CA LEU A 290 11.79 -8.15 6.93
C LEU A 290 12.47 -6.87 6.46
N HIS A 291 12.50 -6.66 5.15
CA HIS A 291 13.09 -5.48 4.54
C HIS A 291 11.99 -4.49 4.14
N PHE A 292 12.34 -3.21 4.13
CA PHE A 292 11.43 -2.14 3.77
C PHE A 292 12.10 -1.17 2.81
N VAL A 293 11.49 -0.94 1.65
CA VAL A 293 11.75 0.30 0.92
C VAL A 293 11.08 1.41 1.71
N TYR A 294 11.89 2.15 2.48
CA TYR A 294 11.42 3.21 3.39
C TYR A 294 11.19 4.53 2.63
N SER A 295 12.00 4.79 1.59
CA SER A 295 11.87 5.94 0.69
C SER A 295 12.29 5.52 -0.70
N MET A 296 11.66 6.07 -1.75
CA MET A 296 12.01 5.82 -3.17
C MET A 296 12.79 6.97 -3.81
N LYS A 297 12.79 8.16 -3.20
CA LYS A 297 13.44 9.37 -3.73
C LYS A 297 14.02 10.22 -2.58
N PRO A 298 15.29 10.03 -2.18
CA PRO A 298 16.22 8.97 -2.60
C PRO A 298 15.80 7.58 -2.10
N LEU A 299 16.33 6.53 -2.73
CA LEU A 299 16.08 5.14 -2.33
C LEU A 299 16.76 4.83 -0.99
N CYS A 300 15.99 4.41 0.01
CA CYS A 300 16.49 3.97 1.31
C CYS A 300 15.83 2.64 1.70
N VAL A 301 16.64 1.68 2.17
CA VAL A 301 16.18 0.35 2.56
C VAL A 301 16.55 0.04 4.01
N LEU A 302 15.55 -0.38 4.78
CA LEU A 302 15.72 -0.89 6.13
C LEU A 302 15.70 -2.42 6.14
N ARG A 303 16.41 -3.02 7.10
CA ARG A 303 16.25 -4.41 7.52
C ARG A 303 15.82 -4.42 8.97
N CYS A 304 14.68 -5.03 9.27
CA CYS A 304 14.09 -5.07 10.59
C CYS A 304 13.96 -6.51 11.12
N SER A 305 14.31 -6.71 12.38
CA SER A 305 14.10 -7.97 13.10
C SER A 305 12.61 -8.22 13.34
N LEU A 306 12.10 -9.38 12.89
CA LEU A 306 10.72 -9.80 13.14
C LEU A 306 10.47 -10.21 14.60
N LEU A 307 11.52 -10.33 15.42
CA LEU A 307 11.42 -10.70 16.82
C LEU A 307 11.55 -9.49 17.76
N SER A 308 12.55 -8.64 17.55
CA SER A 308 12.81 -7.50 18.44
C SER A 308 12.20 -6.19 17.94
N GLY A 309 11.97 -6.06 16.63
CA GLY A 309 11.57 -4.80 16.00
C GLY A 309 12.73 -3.84 15.74
N ASP A 310 13.98 -4.24 16.03
CA ASP A 310 15.15 -3.40 15.71
C ASP A 310 15.38 -3.33 14.21
N CYS A 311 15.57 -2.11 13.69
CA CYS A 311 15.78 -1.84 12.27
C CYS A 311 17.13 -1.13 12.04
N ASP A 312 17.88 -1.62 11.06
CA ASP A 312 19.11 -1.02 10.59
C ASP A 312 18.94 -0.55 9.13
N TRP A 313 19.57 0.57 8.79
CA TRP A 313 19.76 0.96 7.40
C TRP A 313 20.72 -0.01 6.72
N VAL A 314 20.25 -0.71 5.69
CA VAL A 314 21.09 -1.57 4.85
C VAL A 314 21.43 -0.91 3.52
N PHE A 315 20.72 0.17 3.16
CA PHE A 315 21.02 0.98 2.00
C PHE A 315 20.49 2.40 2.16
N LYS A 316 21.33 3.39 1.85
CA LYS A 316 20.94 4.79 1.67
C LYS A 316 21.56 5.27 0.37
N GLN A 317 20.73 5.65 -0.59
CA GLN A 317 21.20 6.17 -1.85
C GLN A 317 21.85 7.54 -1.65
N GLU A 318 23.12 7.64 -2.04
CA GLU A 318 23.90 8.86 -2.02
C GLU A 318 24.19 9.37 -3.43
N PHE A 319 24.31 10.69 -3.56
CA PHE A 319 24.56 11.35 -4.84
C PHE A 319 25.72 12.34 -4.74
N PRO A 320 26.48 12.55 -5.84
CA PRO A 320 27.35 13.71 -5.97
C PRO A 320 26.55 15.01 -5.90
N ALA A 321 27.15 16.09 -5.38
CA ALA A 321 26.51 17.40 -5.22
C ALA A 321 26.01 18.06 -6.52
N THR A 322 26.39 17.54 -7.69
CA THR A 322 26.08 18.09 -9.02
C THR A 322 25.23 17.12 -9.84
N LEU A 323 24.14 16.60 -9.26
CA LEU A 323 23.10 16.02 -10.10
C LEU A 323 22.39 17.13 -10.87
N PRO A 324 22.04 16.92 -12.14
CA PRO A 324 21.05 17.77 -12.79
C PRO A 324 19.75 17.62 -11.98
N GLU A 325 19.37 18.66 -11.25
CA GLU A 325 18.01 18.75 -10.74
C GLU A 325 17.10 18.64 -11.96
N GLY A 326 16.27 17.59 -11.99
CA GLY A 326 15.15 17.52 -12.93
C GLY A 326 14.24 18.73 -12.74
N ARG A 327 13.12 18.78 -13.48
CA ARG A 327 12.16 19.86 -13.25
C ARG A 327 11.71 19.77 -11.78
N HIS A 328 11.65 20.90 -11.07
CA HIS A 328 11.15 20.90 -9.70
C HIS A 328 9.64 20.59 -9.74
N ILE A 329 9.30 19.32 -9.54
CA ILE A 329 7.92 18.85 -9.47
C ILE A 329 7.58 18.58 -8.01
N ASP A 330 6.52 19.21 -7.54
CA ASP A 330 5.98 19.01 -6.19
C ASP A 330 5.20 17.69 -6.13
N GLY A 331 5.95 16.58 -6.22
CA GLY A 331 5.43 15.23 -6.25
C GLY A 331 6.41 14.22 -5.66
N ASN A 332 5.88 13.18 -5.04
CA ASN A 332 6.67 12.10 -4.46
C ASN A 332 6.04 10.73 -4.72
N MET A 333 6.88 9.74 -5.00
CA MET A 333 6.51 8.33 -5.15
C MET A 333 6.72 7.61 -3.82
N ARG A 334 5.68 6.94 -3.32
CA ARG A 334 5.69 6.34 -1.98
C ARG A 334 4.61 5.27 -1.80
N GLY A 335 4.78 4.37 -0.82
CA GLY A 335 3.75 3.42 -0.40
C GLY A 335 3.36 2.46 -1.52
N GLY A 336 2.07 2.14 -1.62
CA GLY A 336 1.54 1.21 -2.62
C GLY A 336 1.68 -0.25 -2.19
N THR A 337 1.92 -1.16 -3.12
CA THR A 337 1.98 -2.61 -2.81
C THR A 337 3.26 -2.99 -2.06
N ASN A 338 3.24 -4.19 -1.47
CA ASN A 338 4.46 -4.93 -1.14
C ASN A 338 5.35 -5.11 -2.38
N PHE A 339 6.64 -5.39 -2.18
CA PHE A 339 7.52 -5.86 -3.26
C PHE A 339 7.46 -7.39 -3.32
N VAL A 340 7.14 -7.94 -4.50
CA VAL A 340 7.09 -9.40 -4.75
C VAL A 340 8.22 -9.83 -5.68
N PRO A 341 8.85 -10.98 -5.45
CA PRO A 341 10.00 -11.41 -6.24
C PRO A 341 9.61 -11.74 -7.68
N LEU A 342 10.48 -11.41 -8.63
CA LEU A 342 10.36 -11.83 -10.01
C LEU A 342 11.01 -13.22 -10.22
N PRO A 343 10.38 -14.09 -11.02
CA PRO A 343 10.87 -15.44 -11.35
C PRO A 343 12.18 -15.45 -12.12
N SER A 344 12.35 -14.50 -13.06
CA SER A 344 13.54 -14.39 -13.92
C SER A 344 14.78 -13.91 -13.16
N SER A 345 14.70 -13.87 -11.83
CA SER A 345 15.86 -13.66 -10.97
C SER A 345 16.89 -14.76 -11.20
N THR A 346 18.07 -14.35 -11.66
CA THR A 346 19.24 -15.22 -11.68
C THR A 346 19.89 -15.21 -10.29
N SER A 347 20.79 -16.16 -10.03
CA SER A 347 21.52 -16.19 -8.78
C SER A 347 22.38 -14.95 -8.54
N ALA A 348 22.65 -14.11 -9.54
CA ALA A 348 23.44 -12.88 -9.39
C ALA A 348 22.57 -11.61 -9.33
N LEU A 349 21.27 -11.71 -9.63
CA LEU A 349 20.36 -10.57 -9.70
C LEU A 349 18.97 -10.96 -9.22
N ARG A 350 18.56 -10.39 -8.10
CA ARG A 350 17.18 -10.51 -7.59
C ARG A 350 16.37 -9.30 -8.00
N LEU A 351 15.18 -9.56 -8.51
CA LEU A 351 14.28 -8.54 -9.00
C LEU A 351 12.99 -8.61 -8.21
N TYR A 352 12.41 -7.45 -7.93
CA TYR A 352 11.14 -7.34 -7.24
C TYR A 352 10.24 -6.32 -7.93
N ALA A 353 8.96 -6.63 -8.09
CA ALA A 353 7.96 -5.70 -8.59
C ALA A 353 7.10 -5.15 -7.45
N SER A 354 6.71 -3.88 -7.58
CA SER A 354 5.72 -3.24 -6.72
C SER A 354 4.95 -2.20 -7.53
N PHE A 355 3.78 -1.82 -7.04
CA PHE A 355 3.04 -0.65 -7.51
C PHE A 355 3.01 0.42 -6.42
N PRO A 356 4.07 1.24 -6.26
CA PRO A 356 3.96 2.48 -5.51
C PRO A 356 2.97 3.45 -6.15
N ARG A 357 2.67 4.52 -5.41
CA ARG A 357 1.84 5.62 -5.91
C ARG A 357 2.60 6.93 -5.92
N THR A 358 2.51 7.65 -7.03
CA THR A 358 2.88 9.06 -7.04
C THR A 358 1.76 9.90 -6.43
N HIS A 359 2.16 10.84 -5.58
CA HIS A 359 1.29 11.78 -4.91
C HIS A 359 1.64 13.20 -5.36
N ILE A 360 0.69 13.88 -6.00
CA ILE A 360 0.89 15.21 -6.59
C ILE A 360 -0.11 16.19 -5.97
N HIS A 361 0.41 17.29 -5.46
CA HIS A 361 -0.38 18.37 -4.87
C HIS A 361 -0.77 19.43 -5.91
N GLY A 362 -1.86 20.16 -5.64
CA GLY A 362 -2.21 21.37 -6.39
C GLY A 362 -2.82 21.12 -7.78
N VAL A 363 -3.16 19.87 -8.10
CA VAL A 363 -3.75 19.48 -9.39
C VAL A 363 -5.26 19.70 -9.38
N CYS A 364 -5.91 19.28 -8.29
CA CYS A 364 -7.33 19.43 -8.07
C CYS A 364 -7.55 20.51 -7.01
N VAL A 365 -8.67 21.22 -7.09
CA VAL A 365 -9.05 22.23 -6.07
C VAL A 365 -9.05 21.53 -4.70
N ASP A 366 -8.09 21.93 -3.86
CA ASP A 366 -7.84 21.42 -2.51
C ASP A 366 -7.58 19.89 -2.38
N ASN A 367 -7.33 19.18 -3.49
CA ASN A 367 -7.14 17.72 -3.50
C ASN A 367 -5.84 17.28 -4.17
N ALA A 368 -5.24 16.19 -3.67
CA ALA A 368 -4.06 15.55 -4.25
C ALA A 368 -4.44 14.35 -5.12
N ILE A 369 -3.73 14.13 -6.21
CA ILE A 369 -3.93 12.95 -7.07
C ILE A 369 -2.97 11.84 -6.65
N TYR A 370 -3.50 10.61 -6.61
CA TYR A 370 -2.73 9.39 -6.41
C TYR A 370 -2.95 8.45 -7.59
N ARG A 371 -1.84 8.01 -8.20
CA ARG A 371 -1.86 7.01 -9.26
C ARG A 371 -0.79 5.94 -9.02
N PRO A 372 -1.13 4.65 -9.19
CA PRO A 372 -0.16 3.59 -9.10
C PRO A 372 0.77 3.58 -10.32
N GLU A 373 2.00 3.13 -10.10
CA GLU A 373 3.07 3.04 -11.09
C GLU A 373 3.81 1.73 -10.87
N LEU A 374 4.08 0.95 -11.92
CA LEU A 374 4.86 -0.27 -11.83
C LEU A 374 6.34 0.07 -11.64
N VAL A 375 6.93 -0.39 -10.55
CA VAL A 375 8.37 -0.23 -10.25
C VAL A 375 9.03 -1.59 -10.11
N VAL A 376 10.22 -1.72 -10.70
CA VAL A 376 11.10 -2.88 -10.51
C VAL A 376 12.34 -2.47 -9.74
N LEU A 377 12.57 -3.15 -8.61
CA LEU A 377 13.76 -3.04 -7.77
C LEU A 377 14.74 -4.17 -8.11
N THR A 378 16.01 -3.83 -8.26
CA THR A 378 17.12 -4.79 -8.34
C THR A 378 17.81 -4.91 -6.99
N VAL A 379 18.15 -6.13 -6.59
CA VAL A 379 18.97 -6.45 -5.44
C VAL A 379 20.14 -7.31 -5.92
N ALA A 380 21.36 -6.79 -5.77
CA ALA A 380 22.61 -7.49 -6.08
C ALA A 380 23.03 -8.43 -4.93
N ASP A 381 24.02 -9.29 -5.18
CA ASP A 381 24.67 -10.12 -4.15
C ASP A 381 25.51 -9.23 -3.22
N GLY A 382 24.87 -8.56 -2.26
CA GLY A 382 25.47 -7.57 -1.36
C GLY A 382 24.44 -6.52 -0.90
N PRO A 383 24.85 -5.35 -0.39
CA PRO A 383 23.93 -4.26 -0.04
C PRO A 383 23.51 -3.40 -1.24
N GLY A 384 23.67 -3.90 -2.47
CA GLY A 384 23.37 -3.14 -3.69
C GLY A 384 21.88 -3.14 -4.02
N PHE A 385 21.22 -1.98 -3.92
CA PHE A 385 19.85 -1.76 -4.36
C PHE A 385 19.79 -0.71 -5.48
N SER A 386 18.96 -0.94 -6.50
CA SER A 386 18.73 0.06 -7.54
C SER A 386 17.36 -0.09 -8.17
N ILE A 387 16.81 1.00 -8.72
CA ILE A 387 15.58 0.94 -9.50
C ILE A 387 15.94 0.52 -10.93
N ALA A 388 15.38 -0.59 -11.41
CA ALA A 388 15.55 -1.06 -12.79
C ALA A 388 14.55 -0.39 -13.74
N TYR A 389 13.32 -0.19 -13.28
CA TYR A 389 12.23 0.32 -14.09
C TYR A 389 11.23 1.08 -13.24
N ALA A 390 10.65 2.14 -13.81
CA ALA A 390 9.47 2.82 -13.28
C ALA A 390 8.53 3.19 -14.42
N SER A 391 7.26 2.77 -14.37
CA SER A 391 6.24 3.25 -15.30
C SER A 391 5.74 4.64 -14.91
N GLY A 392 5.26 5.44 -15.85
CA GLY A 392 4.32 6.52 -15.57
C GLY A 392 3.00 6.00 -14.96
N PRO A 393 2.08 6.92 -14.62
CA PRO A 393 0.85 6.57 -13.91
C PRO A 393 -0.03 5.61 -14.71
N VAL A 394 -0.58 4.62 -14.02
CA VAL A 394 -1.51 3.63 -14.59
C VAL A 394 -2.87 3.79 -13.91
N ASP A 395 -3.92 4.02 -14.70
CA ASP A 395 -5.30 4.14 -14.18
C ASP A 395 -6.16 2.90 -14.45
N PHE A 396 -5.63 1.95 -15.22
CA PHE A 396 -6.28 0.72 -15.67
C PHE A 396 -7.59 0.94 -16.47
N GLY A 397 -7.86 2.17 -16.91
CA GLY A 397 -8.98 2.50 -17.78
C GLY A 397 -10.35 2.04 -17.26
N SER A 398 -11.20 1.58 -18.20
CA SER A 398 -12.56 1.10 -17.93
C SER A 398 -12.63 -0.16 -17.08
N ALA A 399 -11.51 -0.90 -16.98
CA ALA A 399 -11.45 -2.08 -16.15
C ALA A 399 -11.62 -1.74 -14.66
N VAL A 400 -11.22 -0.54 -14.22
CA VAL A 400 -11.23 -0.14 -12.80
C VAL A 400 -12.06 1.12 -12.55
N LEU A 401 -12.03 2.08 -13.47
CA LEU A 401 -12.67 3.38 -13.30
C LEU A 401 -13.95 3.49 -14.12
N ASP A 402 -15.01 3.99 -13.47
CA ASP A 402 -16.26 4.33 -14.16
C ASP A 402 -16.09 5.53 -15.11
N GLU A 403 -17.13 5.84 -15.87
CA GLU A 403 -17.09 6.94 -16.84
C GLU A 403 -16.88 8.32 -16.19
N THR A 404 -17.39 8.54 -14.98
CA THR A 404 -17.25 9.80 -14.25
C THR A 404 -15.80 9.99 -13.80
N ALA A 405 -15.20 8.96 -13.20
CA ALA A 405 -13.82 8.95 -12.75
C ALA A 405 -12.81 9.07 -13.90
N ARG A 406 -13.13 8.53 -15.08
CA ARG A 406 -12.30 8.67 -16.28
C ARG A 406 -12.42 10.04 -16.95
N SER A 407 -13.61 10.63 -16.97
CA SER A 407 -13.83 11.94 -17.60
C SER A 407 -13.38 13.12 -16.75
N ASN A 408 -13.30 12.93 -15.42
CA ASN A 408 -12.82 13.95 -14.50
C ASN A 408 -11.76 13.37 -13.55
N PRO A 409 -10.46 13.66 -13.78
CA PRO A 409 -9.37 13.14 -12.94
C PRO A 409 -9.40 13.68 -11.51
N CYS A 410 -10.21 14.71 -11.23
CA CYS A 410 -10.44 15.29 -9.91
C CYS A 410 -11.74 14.82 -9.23
N ALA A 411 -12.51 13.93 -9.86
CA ALA A 411 -13.66 13.27 -9.24
C ALA A 411 -13.21 12.17 -8.26
N GLU A 412 -14.11 11.29 -7.80
CA GLU A 412 -13.82 10.24 -6.81
C GLU A 412 -12.59 9.38 -7.17
N GLY A 413 -12.34 9.16 -8.47
CA GLY A 413 -11.16 8.45 -8.99
C GLY A 413 -9.81 9.17 -8.83
N HIS A 414 -9.74 10.37 -8.27
CA HIS A 414 -8.48 11.10 -8.08
C HIS A 414 -7.51 10.39 -7.11
N ILE A 415 -8.02 9.53 -6.22
CA ILE A 415 -7.22 8.65 -5.38
C ILE A 415 -7.38 7.21 -5.87
N LEU A 416 -6.40 6.72 -6.61
CA LEU A 416 -6.29 5.33 -7.02
C LEU A 416 -5.03 4.72 -6.42
N ILE A 417 -5.17 3.61 -5.71
CA ILE A 417 -4.07 3.00 -4.95
C ILE A 417 -4.04 1.51 -5.24
N ALA A 418 -2.89 1.01 -5.71
CA ALA A 418 -2.59 -0.41 -5.67
C ALA A 418 -2.13 -0.79 -4.25
N ASN A 419 -2.71 -1.85 -3.69
CA ASN A 419 -2.54 -2.18 -2.28
C ASN A 419 -1.72 -3.45 -2.01
N SER A 420 -1.84 -4.47 -2.86
CA SER A 420 -1.00 -5.66 -2.80
C SER A 420 -1.01 -6.37 -4.15
N ILE A 421 0.02 -7.19 -4.37
CA ILE A 421 0.06 -8.20 -5.41
C ILE A 421 -0.15 -9.54 -4.69
N PRO A 422 -1.39 -10.06 -4.57
CA PRO A 422 -1.66 -11.20 -3.70
C PRO A 422 -1.10 -12.51 -4.25
N ARG A 423 -1.09 -12.65 -5.58
CA ARG A 423 -0.65 -13.85 -6.32
C ARG A 423 -0.16 -13.43 -7.69
N TRP A 424 0.91 -14.07 -8.17
CA TRP A 424 1.38 -13.95 -9.55
C TRP A 424 1.59 -15.35 -10.12
N GLU A 425 0.64 -15.76 -10.97
CA GLU A 425 0.58 -17.09 -11.57
C GLU A 425 1.34 -17.17 -12.87
N ARG A 426 2.09 -18.26 -13.00
CA ARG A 426 3.21 -18.37 -13.96
C ARG A 426 3.35 -19.75 -14.60
N GLN A 427 2.58 -20.73 -14.13
CA GLN A 427 2.70 -22.10 -14.60
C GLN A 427 1.80 -22.34 -15.82
N HIS A 428 2.17 -23.27 -16.69
CA HIS A 428 1.38 -23.65 -17.88
C HIS A 428 1.25 -22.55 -18.96
N GLY A 429 2.18 -21.60 -19.01
CA GLY A 429 2.18 -20.52 -20.01
C GLY A 429 1.26 -19.35 -19.67
N SER A 430 0.73 -19.29 -18.43
CA SER A 430 0.03 -18.11 -17.92
C SER A 430 1.02 -17.09 -17.36
N ASP A 431 0.71 -15.81 -17.55
CA ASP A 431 1.37 -14.66 -16.89
C ASP A 431 0.26 -13.76 -16.37
N VAL A 432 -0.25 -14.12 -15.19
CA VAL A 432 -1.41 -13.47 -14.58
C VAL A 432 -1.02 -12.96 -13.20
N MET A 433 -0.98 -11.64 -13.08
CA MET A 433 -0.77 -10.96 -11.81
C MET A 433 -2.13 -10.52 -11.25
N THR A 434 -2.49 -11.06 -10.08
CA THR A 434 -3.58 -10.50 -9.27
C THR A 434 -3.08 -9.22 -8.61
N LEU A 435 -3.84 -8.15 -8.73
CA LEU A 435 -3.61 -6.89 -8.05
C LEU A 435 -4.84 -6.50 -7.24
N SER A 436 -4.65 -6.17 -5.97
CA SER A 436 -5.67 -5.52 -5.16
C SER A 436 -5.51 -4.01 -5.24
N LEU A 437 -6.62 -3.28 -5.42
CA LEU A 437 -6.62 -1.83 -5.51
C LEU A 437 -7.82 -1.18 -4.80
N SER A 438 -7.73 0.12 -4.58
CA SER A 438 -8.80 0.94 -4.03
C SER A 438 -8.97 2.23 -4.79
N VAL A 439 -10.23 2.59 -4.98
CA VAL A 439 -10.69 3.91 -5.43
C VAL A 439 -11.18 4.68 -4.20
N ALA A 440 -10.72 5.93 -4.06
CA ALA A 440 -11.02 6.83 -2.94
C ALA A 440 -10.73 6.26 -1.54
N ASP A 441 -9.85 5.26 -1.46
CA ASP A 441 -9.57 4.49 -0.23
C ASP A 441 -10.80 3.79 0.38
N ARG A 442 -11.88 3.63 -0.39
CA ARG A 442 -13.18 3.11 0.08
C ARG A 442 -13.52 1.72 -0.46
N THR A 443 -13.00 1.40 -1.63
CA THR A 443 -13.27 0.11 -2.29
C THR A 443 -12.12 -0.85 -2.07
N VAL A 444 -12.44 -2.15 -2.10
CA VAL A 444 -11.45 -3.22 -2.21
C VAL A 444 -11.78 -3.95 -3.49
N GLN A 445 -10.96 -3.74 -4.52
CA GLN A 445 -11.16 -4.34 -5.83
C GLN A 445 -10.03 -5.30 -6.15
N ILE A 446 -10.35 -6.33 -6.92
CA ILE A 446 -9.39 -7.26 -7.51
C ILE A 446 -9.40 -7.04 -9.01
N VAL A 447 -8.20 -6.97 -9.59
CA VAL A 447 -7.98 -6.89 -11.02
C VAL A 447 -6.90 -7.90 -11.41
N HIS A 448 -7.04 -8.54 -12.56
CA HIS A 448 -6.02 -9.43 -13.12
C HIS A 448 -5.31 -8.73 -14.27
N LEU A 449 -3.98 -8.71 -14.20
CA LEU A 449 -3.11 -8.16 -15.23
C LEU A 449 -2.43 -9.31 -15.98
N TYR A 450 -2.40 -9.21 -17.31
CA TYR A 450 -1.88 -10.23 -18.21
C TYR A 450 -0.66 -9.70 -18.97
N GLY A 451 0.40 -10.49 -19.08
CA GLY A 451 1.59 -10.14 -19.87
C GLY A 451 2.56 -9.17 -19.17
N VAL A 452 2.42 -8.95 -17.86
CA VAL A 452 3.33 -8.08 -17.09
C VAL A 452 4.74 -8.65 -17.09
N MET A 453 4.90 -9.95 -16.87
CA MET A 453 6.20 -10.62 -16.88
C MET A 453 6.79 -10.67 -18.28
N GLU A 454 5.98 -11.01 -19.29
CA GLU A 454 6.41 -11.00 -20.69
C GLU A 454 6.99 -9.63 -21.09
N PHE A 455 6.34 -8.56 -20.65
CA PHE A 455 6.85 -7.20 -20.81
C PHE A 455 8.19 -6.98 -20.09
N LEU A 456 8.28 -7.35 -18.81
CA LEU A 456 9.48 -7.11 -17.99
C LEU A 456 10.69 -7.91 -18.49
N ASP A 457 10.49 -9.15 -18.95
CA ASP A 457 11.53 -9.99 -19.56
C ASP A 457 12.04 -9.40 -20.88
N GLY A 458 11.22 -8.63 -21.58
CA GLY A 458 11.60 -7.91 -22.81
C GLY A 458 12.38 -6.62 -22.58
N LEU A 459 12.58 -6.18 -21.32
CA LEU A 459 13.23 -4.91 -21.05
C LEU A 459 14.77 -4.99 -21.19
N PRO A 460 15.41 -3.95 -21.76
CA PRO A 460 16.84 -3.97 -22.07
C PRO A 460 17.76 -3.93 -20.83
N PHE A 461 17.22 -3.63 -19.64
CA PHE A 461 18.01 -3.52 -18.42
C PHE A 461 18.56 -4.88 -17.96
N LEU A 462 17.82 -5.98 -18.18
CA LEU A 462 18.22 -7.33 -17.79
C LEU A 462 19.55 -7.71 -18.43
N GLU A 463 19.62 -7.59 -19.75
CA GLU A 463 20.85 -7.85 -20.49
C GLU A 463 21.98 -6.88 -20.10
N ALA A 464 21.65 -5.61 -19.86
CA ALA A 464 22.63 -4.61 -19.48
C ALA A 464 23.23 -4.88 -18.10
N TYR A 465 22.43 -5.39 -17.17
CA TYR A 465 22.86 -5.76 -15.83
C TYR A 465 23.74 -7.01 -15.86
N GLU A 466 23.30 -8.06 -16.56
CA GLU A 466 24.09 -9.30 -16.68
C GLU A 466 25.48 -9.06 -17.28
N ARG A 467 25.59 -8.12 -18.24
CA ARG A 467 26.89 -7.73 -18.82
C ARG A 467 27.78 -6.96 -17.86
N ASN A 468 27.23 -6.25 -16.88
CA ASN A 468 27.95 -5.29 -16.01
C ASN A 468 27.76 -5.55 -14.51
N ALA A 469 27.43 -6.78 -14.11
CA ALA A 469 27.07 -7.11 -12.71
C ALA A 469 28.14 -6.66 -11.69
N ALA A 470 29.42 -6.78 -12.05
CA ALA A 470 30.55 -6.34 -11.21
C ALA A 470 30.58 -4.80 -10.96
N ASP A 471 30.03 -3.99 -11.86
CA ASP A 471 29.95 -2.52 -11.70
C ASP A 471 28.73 -2.10 -10.86
N VAL A 472 27.75 -3.00 -10.71
CA VAL A 472 26.56 -2.78 -9.88
C VAL A 472 26.85 -3.11 -8.42
N GLU A 473 27.72 -4.08 -8.16
CA GLU A 473 28.17 -4.45 -6.80
C GLU A 473 28.98 -3.35 -6.09
N SER A 474 29.49 -2.34 -6.82
CA SER A 474 30.25 -1.24 -6.19
C SER A 474 29.30 -0.32 -5.40
N GLU A 475 29.45 -0.32 -4.07
CA GLU A 475 28.52 0.24 -3.06
C GLU A 475 28.21 1.75 -3.15
N LEU A 476 28.83 2.53 -4.05
CA LEU A 476 28.81 4.00 -3.98
C LEU A 476 28.63 4.67 -5.33
N GLY A 477 27.58 5.49 -5.47
CA GLY A 477 27.45 6.45 -6.58
C GLY A 477 27.53 5.85 -7.99
N SER A 478 27.22 4.55 -8.12
CA SER A 478 27.28 3.84 -9.39
C SER A 478 26.36 4.51 -10.42
N PRO A 479 26.77 4.61 -11.70
CA PRO A 479 25.91 5.06 -12.82
C PRO A 479 24.49 4.47 -12.80
N TRP A 480 24.34 3.22 -12.32
CA TRP A 480 23.08 2.53 -12.10
C TRP A 480 22.19 3.19 -11.05
N SER A 481 22.76 3.62 -9.93
CA SER A 481 22.01 4.30 -8.86
C SER A 481 21.46 5.64 -9.36
N VAL A 482 22.29 6.41 -10.07
CA VAL A 482 21.88 7.70 -10.64
C VAL A 482 20.82 7.52 -11.74
N SER A 483 21.01 6.56 -12.65
CA SER A 483 20.05 6.27 -13.73
C SER A 483 18.70 5.77 -13.16
N GLY A 484 18.73 4.90 -12.14
CA GLY A 484 17.52 4.47 -11.42
C GLY A 484 16.80 5.62 -10.72
N TYR A 485 17.53 6.55 -10.10
CA TYR A 485 16.93 7.78 -9.56
C TYR A 485 16.27 8.63 -10.65
N GLN A 486 16.92 8.79 -11.81
CA GLN A 486 16.34 9.53 -12.94
C GLN A 486 15.07 8.85 -13.48
N ALA A 487 15.00 7.52 -13.51
CA ALA A 487 13.78 6.80 -13.88
C ALA A 487 12.60 7.13 -12.95
N ILE A 488 12.84 7.19 -11.63
CA ILE A 488 11.83 7.63 -10.64
C ILE A 488 11.42 9.08 -10.86
N ILE A 489 12.38 9.98 -11.12
CA ILE A 489 12.06 11.38 -11.44
C ILE A 489 11.16 11.44 -12.67
N CYS A 490 11.53 10.76 -13.74
CA CYS A 490 10.77 10.74 -14.99
C CYS A 490 9.36 10.15 -14.83
N SER A 491 9.20 9.13 -13.99
CA SER A 491 7.89 8.62 -13.57
C SER A 491 7.02 9.71 -12.94
N ILE A 492 7.58 10.42 -11.96
CA ILE A 492 6.89 11.53 -11.28
C ILE A 492 6.59 12.67 -12.28
N GLU A 493 7.50 12.97 -13.22
CA GLU A 493 7.24 13.96 -14.28
C GLU A 493 6.10 13.54 -15.20
N ALA A 494 6.04 12.27 -15.58
CA ALA A 494 4.94 11.72 -16.37
C ALA A 494 3.60 11.86 -15.63
N ALA A 495 3.58 11.55 -14.32
CA ALA A 495 2.38 11.70 -13.50
C ALA A 495 1.90 13.17 -13.38
N ALA A 496 2.83 14.13 -13.38
CA ALA A 496 2.50 15.55 -13.43
C ALA A 496 2.00 16.01 -14.82
N ASN A 497 2.44 15.37 -15.90
CA ASN A 497 2.07 15.75 -17.27
C ASN A 497 0.75 15.12 -17.76
N VAL A 498 0.27 14.03 -17.15
CA VAL A 498 -1.08 13.46 -17.41
C VAL A 498 -2.21 14.43 -16.98
N GLN A 499 -1.85 15.61 -16.50
CA GLN A 499 -2.70 16.67 -15.95
C GLN A 499 -2.99 17.81 -16.95
N VAL A 500 -2.62 17.67 -18.23
CA VAL A 500 -2.86 18.68 -19.30
C VAL A 500 -3.74 18.13 -20.42
#